data_AF-A0A358AGR6-F1
#
_entry.id   AF-A0A358AGR6-F1
#
_cell.length_a   1.000
_cell.length_b   1.000
_cell.length_c   1.000
_cell.angle_alpha   90.00
_cell.angle_beta   90.00
_cell.angle_gamma   90.00
#
_symmetry.space_group_name_H-M   'P 1'
#
loop_
_entity.id
_entity.type
_entity.pdbx_description
1 polymer ?
#
loop_
_entity_poly.entity_id
_entity_poly.type
_entity_poly.pdbx_seq_one_letter_code
_entity_poly.pdbx_strand_id
1 'polypeptide(L)'
;SLKDIEKYPVDYYLFDTFKKDSFGGTGAHFNWDILKGLKIAKPFFLSGGLNPKNIICAIKAARPDWVDVSSAVEAKPGIKDKELLRDFIHKARSL
;
A
#
# COMPACT_ATOMS: atom_id res chain seq x y z
N SER A 1 -2.87 2.94 17.60
CA SER A 1 -3.10 4.32 17.14
C SER A 1 -1.81 4.81 16.50
N LEU A 2 -1.85 5.55 15.39
CA LEU A 2 -0.63 6.08 14.72
C LEU A 2 0.17 7.06 15.60
N LYS A 3 -0.41 7.51 16.72
CA LYS A 3 0.20 8.45 17.68
C LYS A 3 1.47 7.94 18.37
N ASP A 4 1.70 6.63 18.37
CA ASP A 4 2.80 6.01 19.13
C ASP A 4 3.81 5.28 18.22
N ILE A 5 3.78 5.51 16.90
CA ILE A 5 4.65 4.79 15.96
C ILE A 5 6.13 5.02 16.26
N GLU A 6 6.49 6.22 16.75
CA GLU A 6 7.87 6.60 17.06
C GLU A 6 8.48 5.80 18.22
N LYS A 7 7.65 5.14 19.04
CA LYS A 7 8.12 4.29 20.15
C LYS A 7 8.69 2.97 19.67
N TYR A 8 8.41 2.56 18.43
CA TYR A 8 8.94 1.30 17.91
C TYR A 8 10.42 1.50 17.47
N PRO A 9 11.35 0.69 18.02
CA PRO A 9 12.78 0.77 17.67
C PRO A 9 13.06 0.05 16.35
N VAL A 10 12.52 0.58 15.26
CA VAL A 10 12.64 0.02 13.90
C VAL A 10 13.31 1.00 12.96
N ASP A 11 13.97 0.51 11.92
CA ASP A 11 14.55 1.36 10.88
C ASP A 11 13.48 1.93 9.94
N TYR A 12 12.44 1.13 9.67
CA TYR A 12 11.36 1.46 8.73
C TYR A 12 9.99 1.02 9.26
N TYR A 13 8.95 1.71 8.82
CA TYR A 13 7.57 1.28 9.06
C TYR A 13 6.99 0.60 7.83
N LEU A 14 6.12 -0.39 8.05
CA LEU A 14 5.23 -0.91 7.02
C LEU A 14 3.79 -0.63 7.46
N PHE A 15 3.11 0.24 6.71
CA PHE A 15 1.69 0.50 6.92
C PHE A 15 0.89 -0.46 6.05
N ASP A 16 0.37 -1.50 6.69
CA ASP A 16 -0.55 -2.43 6.05
C ASP A 16 -2.00 -1.97 6.26
N THR A 17 -2.78 -2.04 5.18
CA THR A 17 -4.19 -1.69 5.23
C THR A 17 -5.01 -2.86 5.75
N PHE A 18 -5.51 -2.75 6.96
CA PHE A 18 -6.45 -3.74 7.48
C PHE A 18 -7.82 -3.60 6.82
N LYS A 19 -8.27 -4.65 6.12
CA LYS A 19 -9.64 -4.77 5.61
C LYS A 19 -10.42 -5.69 6.54
N LYS A 20 -11.33 -5.12 7.33
CA LYS A 20 -12.07 -5.85 8.38
C LYS A 20 -12.97 -6.97 7.82
N ASP A 21 -13.47 -6.83 6.60
CA ASP A 21 -14.50 -7.73 6.05
C ASP A 21 -14.15 -8.20 4.63
N SER A 22 -13.28 -9.20 4.54
CA SER A 22 -13.02 -9.91 3.29
C SER A 22 -14.13 -10.94 2.99
N PHE A 23 -15.38 -10.49 2.85
CA PHE A 23 -16.41 -11.11 2.01
C PHE A 23 -17.44 -10.04 1.58
N GLY A 24 -17.42 -9.63 0.32
CA GLY A 24 -18.54 -8.91 -0.31
C GLY A 24 -18.41 -7.39 -0.38
N GLY A 25 -18.93 -6.82 -1.47
CA GLY A 25 -18.63 -5.48 -1.96
C GLY A 25 -19.18 -4.31 -1.13
N THR A 26 -18.35 -3.27 -1.00
CA THR A 26 -18.80 -1.91 -0.68
C THR A 26 -18.28 -0.85 -1.65
N GLY A 27 -17.40 -1.20 -2.60
CA GLY A 27 -16.77 -0.21 -3.49
C GLY A 27 -15.89 0.82 -2.76
N ALA A 28 -15.67 0.66 -1.45
CA ALA A 28 -14.88 1.59 -0.66
C ALA A 28 -13.39 1.38 -0.96
N HIS A 29 -12.80 2.36 -1.66
CA HIS A 29 -11.35 2.49 -1.76
C HIS A 29 -10.76 2.68 -0.35
N PHE A 30 -9.57 2.11 -0.11
CA PHE A 30 -8.87 2.34 1.15
C PHE A 30 -8.55 3.84 1.31
N ASN A 31 -8.78 4.37 2.51
CA ASN A 31 -8.52 5.78 2.79
C ASN A 31 -7.04 5.97 3.14
N TRP A 32 -6.17 6.13 2.14
CA TRP A 32 -4.77 6.50 2.35
C TRP A 32 -4.60 7.93 2.89
N ASP A 33 -5.64 8.76 2.92
CA ASP A 33 -5.57 10.10 3.50
C ASP A 33 -5.35 10.09 5.01
N ILE A 34 -5.52 8.94 5.70
CA ILE A 34 -5.06 8.75 7.08
C ILE A 34 -3.57 9.09 7.26
N LEU A 35 -2.74 8.84 6.23
CA LEU A 35 -1.31 9.15 6.25
C LEU A 35 -1.02 10.58 5.79
N LYS A 36 -1.99 11.26 5.18
CA LYS A 36 -1.82 12.60 4.64
C LYS A 36 -1.58 13.61 5.77
N GLY A 37 -0.46 14.31 5.68
CA GLY A 37 -0.08 15.33 6.67
C GLY A 37 0.52 14.77 7.96
N LEU A 38 0.65 13.44 8.10
CA LEU A 38 1.47 12.86 9.16
C LEU A 38 2.95 13.13 8.84
N LYS A 39 3.67 13.70 9.80
CA LYS A 39 5.13 13.77 9.76
C LYS A 39 5.68 12.45 10.27
N ILE A 40 5.96 11.54 9.36
CA ILE A 40 6.60 10.26 9.69
C ILE A 40 8.11 10.50 9.58
N ALA A 41 8.82 10.47 10.71
CA ALA A 41 10.24 10.80 10.76
C ALA A 41 11.17 9.75 10.14
N LYS A 42 10.67 8.52 9.93
CA LYS A 42 11.43 7.40 9.36
C LYS A 42 10.83 6.98 8.02
N PRO A 43 11.64 6.43 7.10
CA PRO A 43 11.13 5.96 5.83
C PRO A 43 10.13 4.82 6.01
N PHE A 44 9.19 4.67 5.08
CA PHE A 44 8.14 3.67 5.21
C PHE A 44 7.67 3.05 3.89
N PHE A 45 7.16 1.83 4.04
CA PHE A 45 6.47 1.07 3.03
C PHE A 45 4.97 1.29 3.17
N LEU A 46 4.30 1.51 2.04
CA LEU A 46 2.85 1.38 1.94
C LEU A 46 2.53 -0.01 1.39
N SER A 47 1.79 -0.82 2.15
CA SER A 47 1.27 -2.12 1.71
C SER A 47 -0.26 -2.11 1.76
N GLY A 48 -0.87 -3.27 1.53
CA GLY A 48 -2.29 -3.51 1.77
C GLY A 48 -3.19 -3.02 0.64
N GLY A 49 -3.85 -3.98 -0.04
CA GLY A 49 -4.85 -3.69 -1.06
C GLY A 49 -4.35 -2.92 -2.30
N LEU A 50 -3.05 -2.70 -2.43
CA LEU A 50 -2.42 -2.07 -3.59
C LEU A 50 -2.56 -2.97 -4.83
N ASN A 51 -2.84 -2.35 -5.97
CA ASN A 51 -3.02 -3.01 -7.25
C ASN A 51 -2.75 -2.03 -8.41
N PRO A 52 -2.64 -2.50 -9.67
CA PRO A 52 -2.35 -1.63 -10.80
C PRO A 52 -3.41 -0.55 -11.07
N LYS A 53 -4.62 -0.64 -10.50
CA LYS A 53 -5.68 0.38 -10.69
C LYS A 53 -5.59 1.51 -9.66
N ASN A 54 -4.99 1.28 -8.48
CA ASN A 54 -5.03 2.23 -7.37
C ASN A 54 -3.66 2.75 -6.92
N ILE A 55 -2.56 2.14 -7.36
CA ILE A 55 -1.20 2.44 -6.90
C ILE A 55 -0.81 3.91 -7.05
N ILE A 56 -1.20 4.55 -8.17
CA ILE A 56 -0.91 5.96 -8.43
C ILE A 56 -1.59 6.86 -7.40
N CYS A 57 -2.86 6.60 -7.08
CA CYS A 57 -3.61 7.37 -6.09
C CYS A 57 -3.04 7.15 -4.69
N ALA A 58 -2.67 5.91 -4.36
CA ALA A 58 -2.07 5.54 -3.08
C ALA A 58 -0.75 6.28 -2.84
N ILE A 59 0.16 6.27 -3.82
CA ILE A 59 1.44 6.98 -3.75
C ILE A 59 1.21 8.50 -3.61
N LYS A 60 0.30 9.08 -4.39
CA LYS A 60 0.01 10.54 -4.30
C LYS A 60 -0.55 10.95 -2.95
N ALA A 61 -1.40 10.12 -2.35
CA ALA A 61 -2.05 10.41 -1.07
C ALA A 61 -1.08 10.22 0.11
N ALA A 62 -0.37 9.10 0.16
CA ALA A 62 0.46 8.73 1.30
C ALA A 62 1.92 9.20 1.18
N ARG A 63 2.45 9.40 -0.03
CA ARG A 63 3.85 9.71 -0.32
C ARG A 63 4.86 8.78 0.38
N PRO A 64 4.75 7.45 0.17
CA PRO A 64 5.68 6.50 0.77
C PRO A 64 7.05 6.50 0.07
N ASP A 65 8.07 6.02 0.77
CA ASP A 65 9.39 5.73 0.20
C ASP A 65 9.37 4.46 -0.65
N TRP A 66 8.55 3.49 -0.25
CA TRP A 66 8.39 2.21 -0.94
C TRP A 66 6.94 1.73 -0.95
N VAL A 67 6.65 0.84 -1.90
CA VAL A 67 5.35 0.17 -2.00
C VAL A 67 5.54 -1.34 -1.97
N ASP A 68 4.65 -2.03 -1.27
CA ASP A 68 4.63 -3.48 -1.15
C ASP A 68 3.31 -4.05 -1.73
N VAL A 69 3.42 -5.07 -2.57
CA VAL A 69 2.27 -5.70 -3.22
C VAL A 69 2.42 -7.22 -3.21
N SER A 70 1.35 -7.90 -2.82
CA SER A 70 1.33 -9.36 -2.76
C SER A 70 0.25 -9.97 -3.65
N SER A 71 -0.97 -10.14 -3.16
CA SER A 71 -2.02 -10.94 -3.83
C SER A 71 -2.63 -10.29 -5.07
N ALA A 72 -2.60 -8.95 -5.18
CA ALA A 72 -3.22 -8.26 -6.32
C ALA A 72 -2.46 -8.39 -7.65
N VAL A 73 -1.25 -8.95 -7.61
CA VAL A 73 -0.42 -9.27 -8.78
C VAL A 73 -0.22 -10.77 -8.94
N GLU A 74 -1.12 -11.57 -8.35
CA GLU A 74 -1.14 -13.03 -8.47
C GLU A 74 -2.20 -13.49 -9.46
N ALA A 75 -1.86 -14.49 -10.28
CA ALA A 75 -2.84 -15.21 -11.10
C ALA A 75 -3.66 -16.19 -10.25
N LYS A 76 -3.03 -16.74 -9.20
CA LYS A 76 -3.62 -17.61 -8.17
C LYS A 76 -2.74 -17.54 -6.91
N PRO A 77 -3.24 -17.90 -5.71
CA PRO A 77 -2.51 -17.72 -4.46
C PRO A 77 -1.06 -18.22 -4.53
N GLY A 78 -0.11 -17.32 -4.26
CA GLY A 78 1.33 -17.57 -4.27
C GLY A 78 1.98 -17.65 -5.66
N ILE A 79 1.23 -17.48 -6.75
CA ILE A 79 1.75 -17.55 -8.13
C ILE A 79 1.52 -16.20 -8.82
N LYS A 80 2.62 -15.47 -9.01
CA LYS A 80 2.62 -14.14 -9.61
C LYS A 80 2.25 -14.16 -11.09
N ASP A 81 1.46 -13.18 -11.50
CA ASP A 81 1.18 -12.88 -12.90
C ASP A 81 2.18 -11.85 -13.42
N LYS A 82 2.87 -12.16 -14.52
CA LYS A 82 3.92 -11.31 -15.07
C LYS A 82 3.39 -9.99 -15.64
N GLU A 83 2.20 -10.00 -16.23
CA GLU A 83 1.60 -8.80 -16.83
C GLU A 83 1.07 -7.87 -15.73
N LEU A 84 0.45 -8.42 -14.69
CA LEU A 84 0.03 -7.62 -13.52
C LEU A 84 1.23 -7.01 -12.79
N LEU A 85 2.32 -7.77 -12.62
CA LEU A 85 3.57 -7.24 -12.07
C LEU A 85 4.14 -6.11 -12.92
N ARG A 86 4.21 -6.30 -14.25
CA ARG A 86 4.74 -5.30 -15.17
C ARG A 86 3.91 -4.01 -15.12
N ASP A 87 2.58 -4.12 -15.14
CA ASP A 87 1.66 -2.97 -15.06
C ASP A 87 1.79 -2.26 -13.71
N PHE A 88 1.84 -3.01 -12.60
CA PHE A 88 2.05 -2.44 -11.28
C PHE A 88 3.35 -1.64 -11.19
N ILE A 89 4.47 -2.24 -11.60
CA ILE A 89 5.80 -1.61 -11.53
C ILE A 89 5.86 -0.38 -12.44
N HIS A 90 5.32 -0.43 -13.66
CA HIS A 90 5.29 0.72 -14.55
C HIS A 90 4.54 1.89 -13.93
N LYS A 91 3.34 1.64 -13.40
CA LYS A 91 2.52 2.69 -12.80
C LYS A 91 3.10 3.25 -11.50
N ALA A 92 3.74 2.41 -10.70
CA ALA A 92 4.43 2.86 -9.48
C ALA A 92 5.61 3.79 -9.80
N ARG A 93 6.31 3.55 -10.92
CA ARG A 93 7.49 4.31 -11.35
C ARG A 93 7.19 5.49 -12.28
N SER A 94 5.94 5.67 -12.73
CA SER A 94 5.57 6.74 -13.66
C SER A 94 5.23 8.08 -12.98
N LEU A 95 5.51 8.20 -11.69
CA LEU A 95 5.29 9.39 -10.87
C LEU A 95 6.63 10.04 -10.54
#